data_AF-A0A6J6J3X0-F1
#
_entry.id   AF-A0A6J6J3X0-F1
#
_cell.length_a   1.000
_cell.length_b   1.000
_cell.length_c   1.000
_cell.angle_alpha   90.00
_cell.angle_beta   90.00
_cell.angle_gamma   90.00
#
_symmetry.space_group_name_H-M   'P 1'
#
loop_
_entity.id
_entity.type
_entity.pdbx_description
1 polymer ?
#
loop_
_entity_poly.entity_id
_entity_poly.type
_entity_poly.pdbx_seq_one_letter_code
_entity_poly.pdbx_strand_id
1 'polypeptide(L)'
;MKLTLAKDQIPVKIAADESVRKVTDPLAVAQANAADVLVLKAAPLGGISRSLEIAKDAGLPVVISSALDSSIGISMGAHLAAMLPELNFDCGLGTAALLAGDVTREPLMPVDGQIDARRVNVDQEKLQIFQADDHRVDWWLERLERVYKLL
;
A
#
# COMPACT_ATOMS: atom_id res chain seq x y z
N MET A 1 -17.02 16.35 -5.02
CA MET A 1 -16.11 16.19 -6.18
C MET A 1 -16.71 15.28 -7.24
N LYS A 2 -16.88 13.96 -7.01
CA LYS A 2 -17.45 13.03 -8.00
C LYS A 2 -18.80 13.49 -8.58
N LEU A 3 -19.74 13.90 -7.71
CA LEU A 3 -21.04 14.44 -8.14
C LEU A 3 -20.92 15.72 -9.00
N THR A 4 -19.95 16.58 -8.69
CA THR A 4 -19.69 17.81 -9.44
C THR A 4 -19.17 17.47 -10.84
N LEU A 5 -18.17 16.59 -10.93
CA LEU A 5 -17.63 16.13 -12.22
C LEU A 5 -18.70 15.44 -13.08
N ALA A 6 -19.55 14.62 -12.46
CA ALA A 6 -20.66 13.98 -13.15
C ALA A 6 -21.69 15.00 -13.66
N LYS A 7 -22.05 16.00 -12.84
CA LYS A 7 -22.96 17.10 -13.24
C LYS A 7 -22.40 17.90 -14.42
N ASP A 8 -21.09 18.15 -14.40
CA ASP A 8 -20.38 18.89 -15.44
C ASP A 8 -19.97 18.00 -16.63
N GLN A 9 -20.38 16.72 -16.64
CA GLN A 9 -20.12 15.73 -17.69
C GLN A 9 -18.62 15.52 -17.99
N ILE A 10 -17.77 15.66 -16.98
CA ILE A 10 -16.33 15.44 -17.09
C ILE A 10 -16.06 13.93 -16.88
N PRO A 11 -15.57 13.18 -17.90
CA PRO A 11 -15.46 11.73 -17.85
C PRO A 11 -14.19 11.25 -17.12
N VAL A 12 -14.00 11.68 -15.88
CA VAL A 12 -12.83 11.34 -15.05
C VAL A 12 -13.26 10.49 -13.87
N LYS A 13 -12.57 9.35 -13.67
CA LYS A 13 -12.77 8.47 -12.51
C LYS A 13 -12.12 9.08 -11.26
N ILE A 14 -12.75 8.87 -10.10
CA ILE A 14 -12.23 9.28 -8.80
C ILE A 14 -11.73 8.06 -8.01
N ALA A 15 -10.47 8.11 -7.57
CA ALA A 15 -9.90 7.10 -6.67
C ALA A 15 -9.88 7.60 -5.22
N ALA A 16 -10.16 6.72 -4.26
CA ALA A 16 -10.05 6.99 -2.83
C ALA A 16 -8.82 6.29 -2.22
N ASP A 17 -7.90 7.04 -1.60
CA ASP A 17 -6.73 6.54 -0.86
C ASP A 17 -6.87 6.80 0.65
N GLU A 18 -6.63 8.03 1.11
CA GLU A 18 -6.72 8.38 2.53
C GLU A 18 -8.10 8.06 3.14
N SER A 19 -9.16 8.27 2.36
CA SER A 19 -10.55 8.03 2.77
C SER A 19 -10.90 6.54 2.93
N VAL A 20 -10.00 5.61 2.57
CA VAL A 20 -10.15 4.16 2.81
C VAL A 20 -9.43 3.77 4.10
N ARG A 21 -8.23 4.30 4.35
CA ARG A 21 -7.35 3.84 5.46
C ARG A 21 -7.37 4.69 6.73
N LYS A 22 -7.91 5.91 6.70
CA LYS A 22 -7.97 6.83 7.87
C LYS A 22 -9.37 6.94 8.49
N VAL A 23 -10.28 6.05 8.12
CA VAL A 23 -11.68 6.06 8.54
C VAL A 23 -11.98 4.80 9.35
N THR A 24 -12.99 4.89 10.22
CA THR A 24 -13.42 3.76 11.05
C THR A 24 -14.02 2.64 10.19
N ASP A 25 -14.74 3.00 9.12
CA ASP A 25 -15.27 2.07 8.12
C ASP A 25 -14.56 2.29 6.76
N PRO A 26 -13.67 1.40 6.32
CA PRO A 26 -12.97 1.51 5.04
C PRO A 26 -13.90 1.43 3.82
N LEU A 27 -15.14 0.93 3.99
CA LEU A 27 -16.13 0.80 2.92
C LEU A 27 -17.03 2.04 2.79
N ALA A 28 -16.98 2.98 3.73
CA ALA A 28 -17.88 4.14 3.76
C ALA A 28 -17.84 4.96 2.45
N VAL A 29 -16.66 5.10 1.83
CA VAL A 29 -16.51 5.84 0.57
C VAL A 29 -17.19 5.13 -0.61
N ALA A 30 -17.17 3.79 -0.62
CA ALA A 30 -17.85 2.97 -1.61
C ALA A 30 -19.37 3.01 -1.40
N GLN A 31 -19.82 2.83 -0.16
CA GLN A 31 -21.24 2.90 0.22
C GLN A 31 -21.86 4.27 -0.10
N ALA A 32 -21.11 5.35 0.07
CA ALA A 32 -21.53 6.70 -0.28
C ALA A 32 -21.48 7.01 -1.79
N ASN A 33 -21.07 6.04 -2.62
CA ASN A 33 -20.81 6.21 -4.06
C ASN A 33 -19.91 7.43 -4.34
N ALA A 34 -18.92 7.67 -3.47
CA ALA A 34 -18.06 8.85 -3.52
C ALA A 34 -16.78 8.64 -4.35
N ALA A 35 -16.47 7.39 -4.71
CA ALA A 35 -15.34 7.00 -5.54
C ALA A 35 -15.76 5.98 -6.62
N ASP A 36 -14.92 5.82 -7.63
CA ASP A 36 -15.03 4.83 -8.70
C ASP A 36 -13.99 3.70 -8.55
N VAL A 37 -12.90 3.96 -7.82
CA VAL A 37 -11.81 3.02 -7.56
C VAL A 37 -11.33 3.19 -6.12
N LEU A 38 -10.97 2.09 -5.46
CA LEU A 38 -10.30 2.16 -4.14
C LEU A 38 -8.80 1.89 -4.28
N VAL A 39 -7.99 2.69 -3.59
CA VAL A 39 -6.55 2.46 -3.45
C VAL A 39 -6.32 1.70 -2.15
N LEU A 40 -5.78 0.49 -2.26
CA LEU A 40 -5.47 -0.36 -1.11
C LEU A 40 -3.97 -0.41 -0.85
N LYS A 41 -3.60 -0.24 0.42
CA LYS A 41 -2.22 -0.36 0.90
C LYS A 41 -2.22 -1.32 2.08
N ALA A 42 -1.52 -2.45 1.97
CA ALA A 42 -1.66 -3.53 2.92
C ALA A 42 -1.29 -3.13 4.37
N ALA A 43 -0.18 -2.42 4.58
CA ALA A 43 0.28 -2.02 5.91
C ALA A 43 -0.78 -1.22 6.71
N PRO A 44 -1.25 -0.05 6.22
CA PRO A 44 -2.23 0.74 6.97
C PRO A 44 -3.62 0.11 7.04
N LEU A 45 -3.93 -0.89 6.21
CA LEU A 45 -5.19 -1.63 6.26
C LEU A 45 -5.15 -2.88 7.16
N GLY A 46 -4.02 -3.14 7.84
CA GLY A 46 -3.90 -4.29 8.75
C GLY A 46 -3.48 -5.60 8.08
N GLY A 47 -2.78 -5.51 6.95
CA GLY A 47 -2.17 -6.65 6.26
C GLY A 47 -2.95 -7.17 5.06
N ILE A 48 -2.42 -8.22 4.44
CA ILE A 48 -2.93 -8.80 3.20
C ILE A 48 -4.35 -9.34 3.37
N SER A 49 -4.61 -10.18 4.38
CA SER A 49 -5.92 -10.83 4.57
C SER A 49 -7.05 -9.81 4.73
N ARG A 50 -6.88 -8.82 5.62
CA ARG A 50 -7.87 -7.75 5.81
C ARG A 50 -8.04 -6.90 4.56
N SER A 51 -6.98 -6.65 3.80
CA SER A 51 -7.08 -5.91 2.53
C SER A 51 -7.89 -6.68 1.47
N LEU A 52 -7.78 -8.01 1.42
CA LEU A 52 -8.58 -8.86 0.52
C LEU A 52 -10.06 -8.87 0.92
N GLU A 53 -10.38 -8.89 2.21
CA GLU A 53 -11.75 -8.75 2.71
C GLU A 53 -12.36 -7.41 2.26
N ILE A 54 -11.63 -6.31 2.46
CA ILE A 54 -12.06 -4.97 2.00
C ILE A 54 -12.26 -4.95 0.49
N ALA A 55 -11.34 -5.52 -0.30
CA ALA A 55 -11.45 -5.56 -1.75
C ALA A 55 -12.70 -6.33 -2.21
N LYS A 56 -13.00 -7.46 -1.56
CA LYS A 56 -14.18 -8.27 -1.83
C LYS A 56 -15.48 -7.53 -1.50
N ASP A 57 -15.52 -6.84 -0.37
CA ASP A 57 -16.74 -6.22 0.14
C ASP A 57 -17.00 -4.82 -0.46
N ALA A 58 -15.98 -4.18 -1.05
CA ALA A 58 -16.07 -2.84 -1.62
C ALA A 58 -17.04 -2.71 -2.80
N GLY A 59 -17.25 -3.78 -3.58
CA GLY A 59 -18.07 -3.72 -4.80
C GLY A 59 -17.56 -2.74 -5.86
N LEU A 60 -16.29 -2.29 -5.75
CA LEU A 60 -15.63 -1.37 -6.68
C LEU A 60 -14.30 -1.98 -7.14
N PRO A 61 -13.82 -1.61 -8.35
CA PRO A 61 -12.44 -1.89 -8.74
C PRO A 61 -11.44 -1.36 -7.71
N VAL A 62 -10.37 -2.12 -7.50
CA VAL A 62 -9.30 -1.75 -6.57
C VAL A 62 -7.97 -1.62 -7.31
N VAL A 63 -7.08 -0.79 -6.77
CA VAL A 63 -5.68 -0.68 -7.19
C VAL A 63 -4.79 -0.82 -5.96
N ILE A 64 -3.73 -1.61 -6.07
CA ILE A 64 -2.76 -1.78 -4.99
C ILE A 64 -1.68 -0.71 -5.09
N SER A 65 -1.29 -0.15 -3.95
CA SER A 65 -0.23 0.85 -3.88
C SER A 65 0.66 0.64 -2.65
N SER A 66 1.87 1.18 -2.70
CA SER A 66 2.81 1.23 -1.58
C SER A 66 2.65 2.54 -0.78
N ALA A 67 3.28 2.59 0.38
CA ALA A 67 3.39 3.80 1.22
C ALA A 67 4.80 4.41 1.20
N LEU A 68 5.53 4.25 0.07
CA LEU A 68 6.98 4.51 -0.05
C LEU A 68 7.81 3.61 0.89
N ASP A 69 7.53 2.31 0.82
CA ASP A 69 8.19 1.29 1.62
C ASP A 69 9.49 0.80 0.95
N SER A 70 10.37 0.16 1.72
CA SER A 70 11.46 -0.67 1.15
C SER A 70 10.88 -1.90 0.43
N SER A 71 11.74 -2.71 -0.19
CA SER A 71 11.33 -3.99 -0.80
C SER A 71 10.54 -4.92 0.14
N ILE A 72 10.67 -4.76 1.46
CA ILE A 72 9.89 -5.52 2.45
C ILE A 72 8.40 -5.19 2.36
N GLY A 73 8.05 -3.90 2.39
CA GLY A 73 6.65 -3.46 2.27
C GLY A 73 6.13 -3.61 0.85
N ILE A 74 6.97 -3.37 -0.17
CA ILE A 74 6.61 -3.58 -1.58
C ILE A 74 6.29 -5.06 -1.84
N SER A 75 7.05 -6.00 -1.27
CA SER A 75 6.77 -7.44 -1.36
C SER A 75 5.39 -7.80 -0.82
N MET A 76 4.96 -7.18 0.29
CA MET A 76 3.60 -7.35 0.82
C MET A 76 2.53 -6.82 -0.15
N GLY A 77 2.77 -5.67 -0.77
CA GLY A 77 1.88 -5.11 -1.80
C GLY A 77 1.81 -5.99 -3.06
N ALA A 78 2.95 -6.49 -3.53
CA ALA A 78 3.02 -7.39 -4.70
C ALA A 78 2.27 -8.70 -4.44
N HIS A 79 2.40 -9.25 -3.23
CA HIS A 79 1.66 -10.45 -2.84
C HIS A 79 0.14 -10.18 -2.77
N LEU A 80 -0.29 -9.05 -2.20
CA LEU A 80 -1.70 -8.65 -2.21
C LEU A 80 -2.24 -8.52 -3.65
N ALA A 81 -1.49 -7.87 -4.54
CA ALA A 81 -1.88 -7.71 -5.94
C ALA A 81 -2.03 -9.06 -6.65
N ALA A 82 -1.10 -9.99 -6.42
CA ALA A 82 -1.14 -11.34 -7.00
C ALA A 82 -2.30 -12.22 -6.49
N MET A 83 -2.91 -11.85 -5.37
CA MET A 83 -4.07 -12.57 -4.80
C MET A 83 -5.42 -12.01 -5.27
N LEU A 84 -5.45 -10.84 -5.93
CA LEU A 84 -6.69 -10.30 -6.48
C LEU A 84 -7.14 -11.10 -7.70
N PRO A 85 -8.46 -11.31 -7.89
CA PRO A 85 -8.97 -12.03 -9.04
C PRO A 85 -8.72 -11.29 -10.36
N GLU A 86 -8.71 -9.96 -10.31
CA GLU A 86 -8.48 -9.08 -11.47
C GLU A 86 -7.65 -7.86 -11.05
N LEU A 87 -6.72 -7.45 -11.92
CA LEU A 87 -5.96 -6.21 -11.80
C LEU A 87 -6.35 -5.27 -12.94
N ASN A 88 -7.38 -4.45 -12.70
CA ASN A 88 -7.91 -3.51 -13.69
C ASN A 88 -7.03 -2.28 -13.93
N PHE A 89 -6.03 -2.05 -13.06
CA PHE A 89 -5.12 -0.91 -13.10
C PHE A 89 -3.72 -1.33 -12.66
N ASP A 90 -2.71 -0.63 -13.19
CA ASP A 90 -1.32 -0.82 -12.77
C ASP A 90 -1.14 -0.48 -11.28
N CYS A 91 -0.36 -1.29 -10.58
CA CYS A 91 -0.12 -1.12 -9.16
C CYS A 91 0.95 -0.04 -8.87
N GLY A 92 0.73 0.76 -7.84
CA GLY A 92 1.67 1.79 -7.35
C GLY A 92 2.83 1.21 -6.53
N LEU A 93 3.53 0.20 -7.08
CA LEU A 93 4.55 -0.58 -6.37
C LEU A 93 5.98 -0.37 -6.87
N GLY A 94 6.20 0.38 -7.95
CA GLY A 94 7.53 0.73 -8.46
C GLY A 94 8.27 1.81 -7.65
N THR A 95 7.97 1.95 -6.35
CA THR A 95 8.44 3.06 -5.52
C THR A 95 9.82 2.83 -4.90
N ALA A 96 10.36 1.61 -4.94
CA ALA A 96 11.75 1.33 -4.54
C ALA A 96 12.75 2.23 -5.26
N ALA A 97 12.48 2.56 -6.53
CA ALA A 97 13.32 3.42 -7.35
C ALA A 97 13.38 4.89 -6.87
N LEU A 98 12.50 5.30 -5.95
CA LEU A 98 12.49 6.64 -5.37
C LEU A 98 13.37 6.74 -4.11
N LEU A 99 13.82 5.63 -3.55
CA LEU A 99 14.64 5.59 -2.35
C LEU A 99 16.13 5.64 -2.69
N ALA A 100 16.95 6.17 -1.77
CA ALA A 100 18.40 6.19 -1.92
C ALA A 100 19.03 4.79 -1.89
N GLY A 101 18.30 3.80 -1.38
CA GLY A 101 18.68 2.39 -1.41
C GLY A 101 17.67 1.50 -0.71
N ASP A 102 18.03 0.23 -0.55
CA ASP A 102 17.16 -0.82 0.01
C ASP A 102 17.93 -1.70 0.99
N VAL A 103 17.20 -2.35 1.90
CA VAL A 103 17.70 -3.29 2.91
C VAL A 103 17.85 -4.72 2.38
N THR A 104 17.72 -4.93 1.07
CA THR A 104 17.87 -6.24 0.41
C THR A 104 19.01 -6.20 -0.62
N ARG A 105 19.60 -7.36 -0.95
CA ARG A 105 20.58 -7.48 -2.06
C ARG A 105 19.91 -7.40 -3.42
N GLU A 106 18.68 -7.91 -3.50
CA GLU A 106 17.87 -7.98 -4.72
C GLU A 106 16.58 -7.18 -4.50
N PRO A 107 16.63 -5.84 -4.61
CA PRO A 107 15.46 -5.01 -4.45
C PRO A 107 14.40 -5.29 -5.52
N LEU A 108 13.13 -5.07 -5.17
CA LEU A 108 11.98 -5.16 -6.08
C LEU A 108 11.92 -3.92 -6.97
N MET A 109 12.92 -3.78 -7.83
CA MET A 109 12.98 -2.72 -8.83
C MET A 109 12.05 -3.03 -10.00
N PRO A 110 11.33 -2.04 -10.53
CA PRO A 110 10.53 -2.23 -11.73
C PRO A 110 11.43 -2.49 -12.94
N VAL A 111 11.13 -3.56 -13.68
CA VAL A 111 11.75 -3.90 -14.97
C VAL A 111 10.62 -4.07 -15.98
N ASP A 112 10.68 -3.35 -17.10
CA ASP A 112 9.66 -3.36 -18.16
C ASP A 112 8.23 -3.14 -17.63
N GLY A 113 8.08 -2.26 -16.64
CA GLY A 113 6.80 -1.92 -16.01
C GLY A 113 6.28 -2.95 -15.00
N GLN A 114 7.08 -3.94 -14.61
CA GLN A 114 6.67 -5.05 -13.74
C GLN A 114 7.62 -5.25 -12.56
N ILE A 115 7.11 -5.86 -11.49
CA ILE A 115 7.91 -6.35 -10.36
C ILE A 115 7.53 -7.80 -10.04
N ASP A 116 8.45 -8.55 -9.46
CA ASP A 116 8.18 -9.92 -9.02
C ASP A 116 7.29 -9.95 -7.76
N ALA A 117 6.28 -10.82 -7.78
CA ALA A 117 5.52 -11.21 -6.59
C ALA A 117 6.28 -12.29 -5.80
N ARG A 118 7.36 -11.89 -5.10
CA ARG A 118 8.19 -12.80 -4.30
C ARG A 118 8.43 -12.31 -2.89
N ARG A 119 8.74 -13.25 -1.99
CA ARG A 119 9.30 -12.92 -0.68
C ARG A 119 10.73 -12.41 -0.86
N VAL A 120 11.08 -11.37 -0.10
CA VAL A 120 12.44 -10.83 -0.07
C VAL A 120 13.12 -11.18 1.24
N ASN A 121 14.45 -11.20 1.23
CA ASN A 121 15.26 -11.41 2.43
C ASN A 121 16.01 -10.12 2.76
N VAL A 122 15.98 -9.74 4.04
CA VAL A 122 16.80 -8.63 4.55
C VAL A 122 18.26 -9.06 4.50
N ASP A 123 19.10 -8.16 4.01
CA ASP A 123 20.54 -8.31 4.05
C ASP A 123 21.12 -7.53 5.24
N GLN A 124 21.97 -8.17 6.04
CA GLN A 124 22.50 -7.58 7.27
C GLN A 124 23.44 -6.41 6.98
N GLU A 125 24.26 -6.48 5.93
CA GLU A 125 25.20 -5.40 5.58
C GLU A 125 24.42 -4.17 5.08
N LYS A 126 23.41 -4.38 4.23
CA LYS A 126 22.51 -3.32 3.78
C LYS A 126 21.73 -2.71 4.95
N LEU A 127 21.25 -3.53 5.88
CA LEU A 127 20.54 -3.05 7.06
C LEU A 127 21.43 -2.15 7.93
N GLN A 128 22.71 -2.49 8.10
CA GLN A 128 23.69 -1.65 8.81
C GLN A 128 23.93 -0.32 8.08
N ILE A 129 24.04 -0.34 6.75
CA ILE A 129 24.22 0.88 5.95
C ILE A 129 23.05 1.86 6.11
N PHE A 130 21.82 1.35 6.12
CA PHE A 130 20.60 2.16 6.23
C PHE A 130 20.05 2.24 7.65
N GLN A 131 20.84 1.86 8.65
CA GLN A 131 20.43 1.93 10.04
C GLN A 131 20.19 3.39 10.45
N ALA A 132 19.06 3.64 11.11
CA ALA A 132 18.79 4.94 11.70
C ALA A 132 19.64 5.16 12.95
N ASP A 133 19.89 6.42 13.32
CA ASP A 133 20.57 6.76 14.57
C ASP A 133 19.89 6.11 15.79
N ASP A 134 20.65 5.78 16.84
CA ASP A 134 20.16 5.06 18.02
C ASP A 134 18.90 5.69 18.63
N HIS A 135 18.88 7.01 18.78
CA HIS A 135 17.71 7.74 19.31
C HIS A 135 16.44 7.57 18.45
N ARG A 136 16.59 7.33 17.14
CA ARG A 136 15.46 7.04 16.23
C ARG A 136 15.02 5.60 16.34
N VAL A 137 15.96 4.67 16.52
CA VAL A 137 15.64 3.26 16.79
C VAL A 137 14.79 3.16 18.06
N ASP A 138 15.23 3.79 19.15
CA ASP A 138 14.50 3.82 20.42
C ASP A 138 13.09 4.38 20.23
N TRP A 139 12.97 5.53 19.57
CA TRP A 139 11.68 6.15 19.29
C TRP A 139 10.73 5.23 18.49
N TRP A 140 11.25 4.50 17.49
CA TRP A 140 10.46 3.56 16.70
C TRP A 140 10.01 2.35 17.51
N LEU A 141 10.89 1.79 18.34
CA LEU A 141 10.57 0.66 19.22
C LEU A 141 9.50 1.05 20.26
N GLU A 142 9.66 2.20 20.93
CA GLU A 142 8.64 2.71 21.85
C GLU A 142 7.30 2.96 21.16
N ARG A 143 7.32 3.49 19.93
CA ARG A 143 6.10 3.69 19.14
C ARG A 143 5.44 2.37 18.80
N LEU A 144 6.22 1.37 18.40
CA LEU A 144 5.72 0.02 18.12
C LEU A 144 5.04 -0.57 19.35
N GLU A 145 5.66 -0.46 20.54
CA GLU A 145 5.06 -0.92 21.80
C GLU A 145 3.74 -0.21 22.11
N ARG A 146 3.69 1.13 21.95
CA ARG A 146 2.45 1.90 22.18
C ARG A 146 1.32 1.47 21.25
N VAL A 147 1.63 1.20 19.98
CA VAL A 147 0.64 0.77 18.99
C VAL A 147 0.22 -0.68 19.22
N TYR A 148 1.15 -1.56 19.58
CA TYR A 148 0.86 -2.97 19.85
C TYR A 148 -0.10 -3.15 21.02
N LYS A 149 -0.01 -2.30 22.06
CA LYS A 149 -0.94 -2.29 23.21
C LYS A 149 -2.40 -1.93 22.86
N LEU A 150 -2.67 -1.52 21.62
CA LEU A 150 -4.02 -1.21 21.12
C LEU A 150 -4.68 -2.38 20.37
N LEU A 151 -3.96 -3.49 20.17
CA LEU A 151 -4.43 -4.72 19.53
C LEU A 151 -4.84 -5.75 20.59
#